data_AF-A0A9N9K5Y7-F1
#
_entry.id   AF-A0A9N9K5Y7-F1
#
_cell.length_a   1.000
_cell.length_b   1.000
_cell.length_c   1.000
_cell.angle_alpha   90.00
_cell.angle_beta   90.00
_cell.angle_gamma   90.00
#
_symmetry.space_group_name_H-M   'P 1'
#
loop_
_entity.id
_entity.type
_entity.pdbx_description
1 polymer ?
#
loop_
_entity_poly.entity_id
_entity_poly.type
_entity_poly.pdbx_seq_one_letter_code
_entity_poly.pdbx_strand_id
1 'polypeptide(L)'
;TYEITIWVLETLSIEAQILLDWNLNFECVGLSDDEELIGISAGSSELHVTYLYIFSTTTGMNFSKYTYRESVMIDGIHFIASEFGERILITFHAFDSLERIKMDLNVYRFHDEKLIFDYDLMDPYNLINPI
;
A
#
# COMPACT_ATOMS: atom_id res chain seq x y z
N THR A 1 1.79 11.28 16.73
CA THR A 1 1.15 11.78 15.51
C THR A 1 2.18 11.81 14.41
N TYR A 2 1.86 11.19 13.28
CA TYR A 2 2.65 11.28 12.06
C TYR A 2 1.93 12.21 11.08
N GLU A 3 2.70 12.88 10.24
CA GLU A 3 2.20 13.77 9.20
C GLU A 3 2.84 13.37 7.89
N ILE A 4 2.02 13.24 6.85
CA ILE A 4 2.46 13.09 5.49
C ILE A 4 2.08 14.35 4.73
N THR A 5 3.06 14.96 4.08
CA THR A 5 2.89 16.19 3.33
C THR A 5 3.30 15.94 1.89
N ILE A 6 2.41 16.25 0.95
CA ILE A 6 2.68 16.22 -0.48
C ILE A 6 3.04 17.65 -0.90
N TRP A 7 4.14 17.81 -1.64
CA TRP A 7 4.71 19.09 -2.02
C TRP A 7 4.70 19.24 -3.54
N VAL A 8 4.25 20.41 -4.00
CA VAL A 8 4.51 20.86 -5.37
C VAL A 8 5.94 21.36 -5.44
N LEU A 9 6.82 20.62 -6.12
CA LEU A 9 8.25 20.92 -6.17
C LEU A 9 8.55 22.24 -6.89
N GLU A 10 7.75 22.62 -7.89
CA GLU A 10 7.91 23.84 -8.67
C GLU A 10 7.69 25.10 -7.84
N THR A 11 6.70 25.08 -6.95
CA THR A 11 6.27 26.24 -6.16
C THR A 11 6.71 26.17 -4.70
N LEU A 12 7.24 25.03 -4.26
CA LEU A 12 7.54 24.72 -2.86
C LEU A 12 6.32 24.94 -1.95
N SER A 13 5.12 24.68 -2.47
CA SER A 13 3.87 24.78 -1.72
C SER A 13 3.36 23.40 -1.33
N ILE A 14 2.64 23.36 -0.21
CA ILE A 14 1.95 22.14 0.25
C ILE A 14 0.72 21.94 -0.63
N GLU A 15 0.63 20.77 -1.23
CA GLU A 15 -0.53 20.33 -2.00
C GLU A 15 -1.56 19.64 -1.10
N ALA A 16 -1.09 18.69 -0.30
CA ALA A 16 -1.94 17.93 0.62
C ALA A 16 -1.21 17.63 1.93
N GLN A 17 -2.00 17.50 2.99
CA GLN A 17 -1.54 17.15 4.33
C GLN A 17 -2.45 16.07 4.91
N ILE A 18 -1.87 14.92 5.23
CA ILE A 18 -2.58 13.78 5.83
C ILE A 18 -2.04 13.61 7.25
N LEU A 19 -2.93 13.80 8.23
CA LEU A 19 -2.63 13.61 9.64
C LEU A 19 -2.99 12.20 10.07
N LEU A 20 -1.99 11.48 10.58
CA LEU A 20 -2.13 10.10 11.02
C LEU A 20 -1.93 10.04 12.53
N ASP A 21 -3.05 9.91 13.23
CA ASP A 21 -3.04 9.70 14.68
C ASP A 21 -2.95 8.21 15.00
N TRP A 22 -1.74 7.67 14.88
CA TRP A 22 -1.43 6.28 15.16
C TRP A 22 -0.08 6.13 15.88
N ASN A 23 0.11 4.99 16.55
CA ASN A 23 1.32 4.62 17.28
C ASN A 23 2.17 3.58 16.51
N LEU A 24 2.04 3.55 15.19
CA LEU A 24 2.71 2.59 14.32
C LEU A 24 4.05 3.15 13.81
N ASN A 25 4.96 2.25 13.44
CA ASN A 25 6.21 2.61 12.77
C ASN A 25 5.96 2.66 11.27
N PHE A 26 6.28 3.79 10.64
CA PHE A 26 6.22 3.90 9.18
C PHE A 26 7.26 3.00 8.52
N GLU A 27 6.88 2.33 7.44
CA GLU A 27 7.77 1.41 6.70
C GLU A 27 7.92 1.80 5.24
N CYS A 28 6.81 1.94 4.51
CA CYS A 28 6.81 2.14 3.07
C CYS A 28 5.65 3.04 2.65
N VAL A 29 5.84 3.78 1.56
CA VAL A 29 4.80 4.59 0.91
C VAL A 29 4.83 4.34 -0.59
N GLY A 30 3.64 4.29 -1.21
CA GLY A 30 3.46 4.32 -2.66
C GLY A 30 2.41 5.35 -3.03
N LEU A 31 2.51 5.90 -4.23
CA LEU A 31 1.57 6.87 -4.79
C LEU A 31 1.00 6.30 -6.09
N SER A 32 -0.28 6.55 -6.37
CA SER A 32 -0.89 6.21 -7.66
C SER A 32 -0.36 7.11 -8.78
N ASP A 33 -0.43 6.64 -10.02
CA ASP A 33 0.06 7.39 -11.19
C ASP A 33 -0.70 8.71 -11.43
N ASP A 34 -1.97 8.77 -11.03
CA ASP A 34 -2.81 9.98 -11.05
C ASP A 34 -2.68 10.84 -9.78
N GLU A 35 -1.84 10.40 -8.84
CA GLU A 35 -1.57 11.02 -7.55
C GLU A 35 -2.79 11.19 -6.64
N GLU A 36 -3.94 10.58 -6.96
CA GLU A 36 -5.18 10.68 -6.18
C GLU A 36 -5.17 9.78 -4.93
N LEU A 37 -4.31 8.74 -4.92
CA LEU A 37 -4.26 7.71 -3.91
C LEU A 37 -2.84 7.49 -3.38
N ILE A 38 -2.74 7.34 -2.06
CA ILE A 38 -1.49 7.08 -1.35
C ILE A 38 -1.64 5.84 -0.48
N GLY A 39 -0.74 4.88 -0.69
CA GLY A 39 -0.64 3.66 0.07
C GLY A 39 0.47 3.75 1.09
N ILE A 40 0.20 3.37 2.33
CA ILE A 40 1.16 3.44 3.44
C ILE A 40 1.22 2.10 4.16
N SER A 41 2.42 1.53 4.26
CA SER A 41 2.71 0.44 5.17
C SER A 41 3.19 0.97 6.51
N ALA A 42 2.64 0.43 7.59
CA ALA A 42 3.11 0.70 8.93
C ALA A 42 3.05 -0.56 9.81
N GLY A 43 4.13 -0.81 10.55
CA GLY A 43 4.28 -1.94 11.44
C GLY A 43 3.98 -1.59 12.90
N SER A 44 3.40 -2.52 13.65
CA SER A 44 3.36 -2.48 15.11
C SER A 44 4.35 -3.49 15.67
N SER A 45 5.40 -2.99 16.34
CA SER A 45 6.34 -3.86 17.05
C SER A 45 5.71 -4.57 18.24
N GLU A 46 4.68 -3.97 18.85
CA GLU A 46 3.95 -4.55 19.99
C GLU A 46 3.02 -5.69 19.56
N LEU A 47 2.32 -5.51 18.43
CA LEU A 47 1.36 -6.50 17.93
C LEU A 47 1.98 -7.51 16.96
N HIS A 48 3.23 -7.30 16.53
CA HIS A 48 3.92 -8.10 15.50
C HIS A 48 3.10 -8.22 14.20
N VAL A 49 2.49 -7.11 13.80
CA VAL A 49 1.55 -7.03 12.67
C VAL A 49 1.93 -5.86 11.78
N THR A 50 1.86 -6.09 10.47
CA THR A 50 1.98 -5.05 9.44
C THR A 50 0.61 -4.63 8.94
N TYR A 51 0.41 -3.33 8.79
CA TYR A 51 -0.82 -2.76 8.25
C TYR A 51 -0.54 -2.05 6.93
N LEU A 52 -1.45 -2.21 5.98
CA LEU A 52 -1.49 -1.42 4.75
C LEU A 52 -2.72 -0.51 4.79
N TYR A 53 -2.51 0.76 4.54
CA TYR A 53 -3.55 1.78 4.53
C TYR A 53 -3.58 2.51 3.20
N ILE A 54 -4.77 2.76 2.67
CA ILE A 54 -4.97 3.51 1.43
C ILE A 54 -5.76 4.77 1.74
N PHE A 55 -5.21 5.94 1.39
CA PHE A 55 -5.83 7.24 1.59
C PHE A 55 -6.03 7.96 0.27
N SER A 56 -7.07 8.80 0.21
CA SER A 56 -7.19 9.87 -0.78
C SER A 56 -6.18 10.97 -0.48
N THR A 57 -5.38 11.37 -1.45
CA THR A 57 -4.52 12.57 -1.34
C THR A 57 -5.35 13.85 -1.41
N THR A 58 -6.43 13.84 -2.18
CA THR A 58 -7.33 14.98 -2.36
C THR A 58 -8.11 15.33 -1.10
N THR A 59 -8.62 14.33 -0.38
CA THR A 59 -9.49 14.53 0.78
C THR A 59 -8.84 14.19 2.11
N GLY A 60 -7.69 13.49 2.10
CA GLY A 60 -7.05 12.93 3.29
C GLY A 60 -7.83 11.77 3.93
N MET A 61 -8.93 11.31 3.31
CA MET A 61 -9.76 10.24 3.86
C MET A 61 -9.10 8.87 3.69
N ASN A 62 -9.18 8.04 4.73
CA ASN A 62 -8.82 6.64 4.66
C ASN A 62 -9.93 5.84 3.95
N PHE A 63 -9.60 5.19 2.84
CA PHE A 63 -10.52 4.32 2.12
C PHE A 63 -10.44 2.86 2.56
N SER A 64 -9.24 2.38 2.88
CA SER A 64 -9.04 0.96 3.16
C SER A 64 -7.91 0.72 4.16
N LYS A 65 -8.13 -0.31 4.97
CA LYS A 65 -7.12 -0.90 5.86
C LYS A 65 -7.06 -2.41 5.61
N TYR A 66 -5.85 -2.90 5.40
CA TYR A 66 -5.51 -4.31 5.39
C TYR A 66 -4.52 -4.62 6.50
N THR A 67 -4.65 -5.82 7.06
CA THR A 67 -3.85 -6.28 8.20
C THR A 67 -3.23 -7.61 7.81
N TYR A 68 -1.90 -7.65 7.71
CA TYR A 68 -1.17 -8.90 7.52
C TYR A 68 -1.23 -9.72 8.82
N ARG A 69 -1.44 -11.03 8.70
CA ARG A 69 -1.50 -11.94 9.87
C ARG A 69 -0.15 -12.10 10.57
N GLU A 70 0.94 -11.87 9.84
CA GLU A 70 2.31 -11.95 10.29
C GLU A 70 3.03 -10.64 9.94
N SER A 71 4.08 -10.31 10.69
CA SER A 71 4.94 -9.17 10.39
C SER A 71 5.66 -9.43 9.07
N VAL A 72 5.41 -8.57 8.08
CA VAL A 72 6.08 -8.59 6.76
C VAL A 72 6.80 -7.27 6.55
N MET A 73 7.96 -7.31 5.88
CA MET A 73 8.68 -6.11 5.50
C MET A 73 8.24 -5.68 4.10
N ILE A 74 7.41 -4.65 4.01
CA ILE A 74 6.94 -4.14 2.73
C ILE A 74 8.05 -3.34 2.05
N ASP A 75 8.46 -3.78 0.86
CA ASP A 75 9.48 -3.12 0.04
C ASP A 75 8.87 -2.09 -0.92
N GLY A 76 7.63 -2.33 -1.36
CA GLY A 76 7.01 -1.54 -2.41
C GLY A 76 5.50 -1.67 -2.45
N ILE A 77 4.84 -0.56 -2.75
CA ILE A 77 3.39 -0.44 -2.96
C ILE A 77 3.20 0.15 -4.36
N HIS A 78 2.60 -0.62 -5.26
CA HIS A 78 2.44 -0.25 -6.66
C HIS A 78 0.96 -0.29 -7.05
N PHE A 79 0.46 0.84 -7.54
CA PHE A 79 -0.90 0.96 -8.07
C PHE A 79 -0.85 0.65 -9.57
N ILE A 80 -1.60 -0.36 -10.03
CA ILE A 80 -1.48 -0.90 -11.42
C ILE A 80 -2.77 -0.71 -12.25
N ALA A 81 -3.72 0.11 -11.82
CA ALA A 81 -4.85 0.52 -12.68
C ALA A 81 -5.50 1.81 -12.16
N SER A 82 -5.64 2.83 -13.02
CA SER A 82 -6.06 4.19 -12.64
C SER A 82 -7.51 4.57 -12.99
N GLU A 83 -8.36 3.67 -13.51
CA GLU A 83 -9.71 4.11 -13.94
C GLU A 83 -10.89 3.37 -13.29
N PHE A 84 -10.75 2.12 -12.86
CA PHE A 84 -11.85 1.39 -12.19
C PHE A 84 -11.35 0.33 -11.21
N GLY A 85 -11.31 0.67 -9.92
CA GLY A 85 -10.90 -0.23 -8.85
C GLY A 85 -9.42 -0.58 -8.93
N GLU A 86 -8.58 0.21 -8.27
CA GLU A 86 -7.14 0.02 -8.36
C GLU A 86 -6.72 -1.37 -7.88
N ARG A 87 -5.84 -1.97 -8.66
CA ARG A 87 -5.09 -3.14 -8.24
C ARG A 87 -3.82 -2.66 -7.60
N ILE A 88 -3.56 -3.10 -6.39
CA ILE A 88 -2.37 -2.78 -5.63
C ILE A 88 -1.50 -4.03 -5.59
N LEU A 89 -0.34 -3.96 -6.22
CA LEU A 89 0.71 -4.94 -6.06
C LEU A 89 1.59 -4.50 -4.91
N ILE A 90 1.75 -5.41 -3.95
CA ILE A 90 2.62 -5.26 -2.81
C ILE A 90 3.80 -6.21 -2.97
N THR A 91 5.01 -5.68 -2.93
CA THR A 91 6.23 -6.49 -2.86
C THR A 91 6.74 -6.45 -1.44
N PHE A 92 7.04 -7.61 -0.86
CA PHE A 92 7.50 -7.69 0.52
C PHE A 92 8.42 -8.88 0.74
N HIS A 93 9.33 -8.77 1.70
CA HIS A 93 10.05 -9.92 2.24
C HIS A 93 9.22 -10.56 3.35
N ALA A 94 8.98 -11.87 3.23
CA ALA A 94 8.49 -12.65 4.35
C ALA A 94 9.67 -13.10 5.20
N PHE A 95 9.58 -12.92 6.51
CA PHE A 95 10.53 -13.48 7.48
C PHE A 95 10.30 -14.99 7.69
N ASP A 96 10.18 -15.75 6.61
CA ASP A 96 10.26 -17.20 6.67
C ASP A 96 11.73 -17.67 6.62
N SER A 97 11.96 -18.96 6.86
CA SER A 97 13.32 -19.54 6.91
C SER A 97 14.10 -19.43 5.60
N LEU A 98 13.51 -18.90 4.54
CA LEU A 98 14.08 -18.79 3.21
C LEU A 98 14.30 -17.34 2.77
N GLU A 99 13.92 -16.33 3.57
CA GLU A 99 14.08 -14.88 3.31
C GLU A 99 13.70 -14.47 1.88
N ARG A 100 12.64 -15.07 1.33
CA ARG A 100 12.25 -14.84 -0.08
C ARG A 100 11.44 -13.55 -0.22
N ILE A 101 11.70 -12.82 -1.31
CA ILE A 101 10.78 -11.79 -1.80
C ILE A 101 9.48 -12.48 -2.23
N LYS A 102 8.37 -12.03 -1.67
CA LYS A 102 7.02 -12.40 -2.03
C LYS A 102 6.30 -11.22 -2.65
N MET A 103 5.30 -11.53 -3.46
CA MET A 103 4.43 -10.56 -4.07
C MET A 103 3.00 -10.91 -3.70
N ASP A 104 2.22 -9.92 -3.29
CA ASP A 104 0.80 -10.04 -3.04
C ASP A 104 0.06 -9.03 -3.90
N LEU A 105 -0.92 -9.50 -4.67
CA LEU A 105 -1.72 -8.67 -5.55
C LEU A 105 -3.11 -8.51 -4.93
N ASN A 106 -3.33 -7.36 -4.31
CA ASN A 106 -4.60 -7.01 -3.71
C ASN A 106 -5.41 -6.15 -4.68
N VAL A 107 -6.61 -6.59 -5.05
CA VAL A 107 -7.51 -5.79 -5.89
C VAL A 107 -8.48 -5.02 -5.01
N TYR A 108 -8.44 -3.68 -5.03
CA TYR A 108 -9.38 -2.85 -4.30
C TYR A 108 -10.37 -2.19 -5.28
N ARG A 109 -11.66 -2.49 -5.15
CA ARG A 109 -12.71 -1.74 -5.84
C ARG A 109 -13.27 -0.66 -4.92
N PHE A 110 -12.96 0.60 -5.21
CA PHE A 110 -13.32 1.74 -4.36
C PHE A 110 -14.77 2.24 -4.56
N HIS A 111 -15.58 1.63 -5.43
CA HIS A 111 -16.96 2.07 -5.67
C HIS A 111 -18.06 1.18 -5.11
N ASP A 112 -17.85 -0.13 -5.01
CA ASP A 112 -18.84 -1.05 -4.43
C ASP A 112 -18.11 -2.28 -3.91
N GLU A 113 -18.12 -2.44 -2.58
CA GLU A 113 -17.70 -3.63 -1.84
C GLU A 113 -16.24 -4.10 -1.96
N LYS A 114 -15.64 -4.36 -0.79
CA LYS A 114 -14.30 -4.94 -0.64
C LYS A 114 -14.27 -6.37 -1.20
N LEU A 115 -13.70 -6.56 -2.39
CA LEU A 115 -13.38 -7.88 -2.94
C LEU A 115 -11.91 -8.20 -2.68
N ILE A 116 -11.62 -8.93 -1.60
CA ILE A 116 -10.27 -9.45 -1.34
C ILE A 116 -10.09 -10.71 -2.20
N PHE A 117 -9.06 -10.72 -3.05
CA PHE A 117 -8.59 -11.93 -3.70
C PHE A 117 -7.21 -12.25 -3.13
N ASP A 118 -7.12 -13.28 -2.29
CA ASP A 118 -5.83 -13.84 -1.89
C ASP A 118 -5.35 -14.73 -3.05
N TYR A 119 -4.38 -14.25 -3.83
CA TYR A 119 -3.71 -15.09 -4.83
C TYR A 119 -2.54 -15.80 -4.17
N ASP A 120 -2.59 -17.14 -4.10
CA ASP A 120 -1.42 -17.93 -3.79
C ASP A 120 -0.37 -17.77 -4.90
N LEU A 121 0.76 -17.15 -4.54
CA LEU A 121 2.07 -17.19 -5.20
C LEU A 121 2.04 -17.41 -6.72
N MET A 122 1.96 -16.32 -7.49
CA MET A 122 2.51 -16.35 -8.84
C MET A 122 3.94 -15.82 -8.82
N ASP A 123 4.86 -16.62 -9.34
CA ASP A 123 6.21 -16.19 -9.69
C ASP A 123 6.11 -14.89 -10.53
N PRO A 124 6.77 -13.78 -10.13
CA PRO A 124 6.75 -12.52 -10.87
C PRO A 124 7.01 -12.65 -12.37
N TYR A 125 7.81 -13.64 -12.77
CA TYR A 125 8.12 -13.86 -14.18
C TYR A 125 6.92 -14.33 -15.03
N ASN A 126 5.88 -14.90 -14.40
CA ASN A 126 4.67 -15.35 -15.10
C ASN A 126 3.64 -14.24 -15.35
N LEU A 127 3.78 -13.07 -14.71
CA LEU A 127 2.89 -11.91 -14.92
C LEU A 127 3.28 -11.08 -16.15
N ILE A 128 4.55 -11.14 -16.58
CA ILE A 128 5.09 -10.31 -17.65
C ILE A 128 4.91 -10.96 -19.03
N ASN A 129 4.66 -12.26 -19.10
CA ASN A 129 4.40 -12.99 -20.34
C ASN A 129 3.25 -14.00 -20.15
N PRO A 130 2.00 -13.64 -20.46
CA PRO A 130 0.92 -14.61 -20.51
C PRO A 130 1.12 -15.50 -21.76
N ILE A 131 1.18 -16.82 -21.55
CA ILE A 131 1.09 -17.82 -22.65
C ILE A 131 -0.35 -17.85 -23.17
#